data_AF-A0A0R3PCB1-F1
#
_entry.id   AF-A0A0R3PCB1-F1
#
_cell.length_a   1.000
_cell.length_b   1.000
_cell.length_c   1.000
_cell.angle_alpha   90.00
_cell.angle_beta   90.00
_cell.angle_gamma   90.00
#
_symmetry.space_group_name_H-M   'P 1'
#
loop_
_entity.id
_entity.type
_entity.pdbx_description
1 polymer ?
#
loop_
_entity_poly.entity_id
_entity_poly.type
_entity_poly.pdbx_seq_one_letter_code
_entity_poly.pdbx_strand_id
1 'polypeptide(L)'
;MVHYKLTYFDGRGLAECARQLFALADQPYEDVRLTKEQFAPLKASLPFGQVPVLEVDGKELAQSQAINRYLAKTFGYAGKDAFEEAVINSLVDLYTDYRTEFNPYFYALLGFAPGDLVSYSTY
;
A
#
# COMPACT_ATOMS: atom_id res chain seq x y z
N MET A 1 9.33 -16.32 -17.13
CA MET A 1 8.72 -16.10 -15.81
C MET A 1 8.29 -14.64 -15.76
N VAL A 2 7.14 -14.35 -15.14
CA VAL A 2 6.66 -12.97 -14.99
C VAL A 2 7.63 -12.21 -14.08
N HIS A 3 8.04 -11.02 -14.49
CA HIS A 3 8.88 -10.14 -13.68
C HIS A 3 8.00 -9.14 -12.92
N TYR A 4 8.10 -9.18 -11.59
CA TYR A 4 7.40 -8.25 -10.71
C TYR A 4 8.40 -7.28 -10.09
N LYS A 5 8.04 -5.99 -10.08
CA LYS A 5 8.78 -4.94 -9.37
C LYS A 5 7.80 -4.08 -8.60
N LEU A 6 8.01 -3.95 -7.29
CA LEU A 6 7.16 -3.15 -6.41
C LEU A 6 7.96 -1.94 -5.92
N THR A 7 7.48 -0.74 -6.26
CA THR A 7 8.12 0.51 -5.86
C THR A 7 7.31 1.20 -4.76
N TYR A 8 7.93 1.43 -3.60
CA TYR A 8 7.34 2.15 -2.46
C TYR A 8 8.41 2.86 -1.61
N PHE A 9 8.00 3.65 -0.62
CA PHE A 9 8.93 4.19 0.37
C PHE A 9 9.60 3.08 1.19
N ASP A 10 10.77 3.39 1.76
CA ASP A 10 11.44 2.49 2.70
C ASP A 10 10.71 2.38 4.04
N GLY A 11 9.67 1.55 4.02
CA GLY A 11 8.79 1.27 5.13
C GLY A 11 7.72 0.28 4.71
N ARG A 12 6.97 -0.23 5.69
CA ARG A 12 5.88 -1.18 5.44
C ARG A 12 4.72 -0.49 4.70
N GLY A 13 3.97 0.34 5.42
CA GLY A 13 2.92 1.20 4.89
C GLY A 13 1.94 0.48 3.95
N LEU A 14 1.56 1.17 2.87
CA LEU A 14 0.55 0.70 1.92
C LEU A 14 1.04 -0.43 0.99
N ALA A 15 2.36 -0.68 0.92
CA ALA A 15 2.93 -1.72 0.07
C ALA A 15 3.08 -3.07 0.77
N GLU A 16 2.97 -3.11 2.10
CA GLU A 16 3.32 -4.30 2.87
C GLU A 16 2.43 -5.50 2.56
N CYS A 17 1.13 -5.29 2.30
CA CYS A 17 0.23 -6.37 1.92
C CYS A 17 0.69 -7.05 0.63
N ALA A 18 1.14 -6.29 -0.38
CA ALA A 18 1.71 -6.84 -1.61
C ALA A 18 2.99 -7.65 -1.33
N ARG A 19 3.88 -7.16 -0.46
CA ARG A 19 5.09 -7.91 -0.04
C ARG A 19 4.75 -9.24 0.64
N GLN A 20 3.75 -9.23 1.51
CA GLN A 20 3.25 -10.45 2.17
C GLN A 20 2.65 -11.44 1.18
N LEU A 21 1.90 -10.96 0.17
CA LEU A 21 1.35 -11.81 -0.89
C LEU A 21 2.45 -12.46 -1.73
N PHE A 22 3.52 -11.74 -2.07
CA PHE A 22 4.69 -12.33 -2.74
C PHE A 22 5.36 -13.41 -1.87
N ALA A 23 5.56 -13.14 -0.58
CA ALA A 23 6.16 -14.10 0.35
C ALA A 23 5.30 -15.36 0.51
N LEU A 24 3.99 -15.23 0.65
CA LEU A 24 3.06 -16.36 0.75
C LEU A 24 3.01 -17.21 -0.53
N ALA A 25 3.29 -16.61 -1.69
CA ALA A 25 3.30 -17.28 -2.97
C ALA A 25 4.68 -17.87 -3.34
N ASP A 26 5.71 -17.71 -2.49
CA ASP A 26 7.11 -17.97 -2.83
C ASP A 26 7.52 -17.34 -4.18
N GLN A 27 6.97 -16.17 -4.50
CA GLN A 27 7.15 -15.48 -5.78
C GLN A 27 8.26 -14.43 -5.65
N PRO A 28 9.40 -14.58 -6.36
CA PRO A 28 10.42 -13.55 -6.41
C PRO A 28 9.90 -12.26 -7.04
N TYR A 29 10.33 -11.12 -6.51
CA TYR A 29 10.05 -9.78 -7.03
C TYR A 29 11.17 -8.82 -6.65
N GLU A 30 11.30 -7.72 -7.37
CA GLU A 30 12.18 -6.61 -7.02
C GLU A 30 11.47 -5.66 -6.03
N ASP A 31 11.97 -5.52 -4.80
CA ASP A 31 11.45 -4.60 -3.78
C ASP A 31 12.23 -3.27 -3.80
N VAL A 32 11.74 -2.32 -4.60
CA VAL A 32 12.36 -1.00 -4.75
C VAL A 32 11.87 -0.06 -3.66
N ARG A 33 12.80 0.31 -2.77
CA ARG A 33 12.55 1.18 -1.62
C ARG A 33 13.13 2.56 -1.86
N LEU A 34 12.25 3.55 -1.92
CA LEU A 34 12.61 4.95 -2.20
C LEU A 34 12.79 5.75 -0.90
N THR A 35 13.77 6.65 -0.91
CA THR A 35 13.79 7.81 -0.03
C THR A 35 12.86 8.91 -0.56
N LYS A 36 12.60 9.95 0.23
CA LYS A 36 11.78 11.10 -0.20
C LYS A 36 12.42 11.84 -1.38
N GLU A 37 13.75 11.96 -1.36
CA GLU A 37 14.55 12.65 -2.38
C GLU A 37 14.53 11.88 -3.71
N GLN A 38 14.54 10.55 -3.66
CA GLN A 38 14.40 9.69 -4.83
C GLN A 38 12.99 9.70 -5.42
N PHE A 39 11.95 9.86 -4.58
CA PHE A 39 10.56 9.93 -5.02
C PHE A 39 10.23 11.23 -5.77
N ALA A 40 10.77 12.37 -5.31
CA ALA A 40 10.47 13.69 -5.87
C ALA A 40 10.60 13.77 -7.42
N PRO A 41 11.71 13.32 -8.05
CA PRO A 41 11.84 13.36 -9.52
C PRO A 41 10.93 12.35 -10.24
N LEU A 42 10.54 11.25 -9.59
CA LEU A 42 9.69 10.21 -10.18
C LEU A 42 8.21 10.61 -10.19
N LYS A 43 7.79 11.51 -9.30
CA LYS A 43 6.39 11.85 -9.08
C LYS A 43 5.63 12.18 -10.37
N ALA A 44 6.24 12.88 -11.32
CA ALA A 44 5.55 13.26 -12.56
C ALA A 44 5.40 12.11 -13.57
N SER A 45 6.23 11.05 -13.47
CA SER A 45 6.18 9.92 -14.39
C SER A 45 5.27 8.79 -13.92
N LEU A 46 4.94 8.73 -12.63
CA LEU A 46 4.08 7.68 -12.07
C LEU A 46 2.60 7.90 -12.47
N PRO A 47 1.79 6.84 -12.63
CA PRO A 47 0.42 6.95 -13.18
C PRO A 47 -0.47 7.99 -12.51
N PHE A 48 -0.37 8.12 -11.18
CA PHE A 48 -1.12 9.11 -10.38
C PHE A 48 -0.22 9.98 -9.52
N GLY A 49 1.09 10.03 -9.81
CA GLY A 49 2.08 10.73 -8.99
C GLY A 49 2.15 10.30 -7.53
N GLN A 50 1.91 9.01 -7.29
CA GLN A 50 1.89 8.38 -5.97
C GLN A 50 2.52 7.00 -6.04
N VAL A 51 2.99 6.51 -4.88
CA VAL A 51 3.39 5.13 -4.65
C VAL A 51 2.45 4.51 -3.60
N PRO A 52 2.20 3.19 -3.60
CA PRO A 52 2.92 2.15 -4.35
C PRO A 52 2.55 2.04 -5.83
N VAL A 53 3.50 1.56 -6.63
CA VAL A 53 3.32 1.13 -8.02
C VAL A 53 3.92 -0.27 -8.18
N LEU A 54 3.13 -1.19 -8.73
CA LEU A 54 3.56 -2.50 -9.17
C LEU A 54 3.81 -2.45 -10.68
N GLU A 55 4.95 -2.97 -11.12
CA GLU A 55 5.22 -3.29 -12.52
C GLU A 55 5.12 -4.80 -12.74
N VAL A 56 4.37 -5.20 -13.78
CA VAL A 56 4.24 -6.59 -14.23
C VAL A 56 4.68 -6.66 -15.69
N ASP A 57 5.85 -7.25 -15.94
CA ASP A 57 6.47 -7.29 -17.28
C ASP A 57 6.50 -5.90 -17.97
N GLY A 58 6.84 -4.87 -17.19
CA GLY A 58 6.93 -3.46 -17.64
C GLY A 58 5.59 -2.71 -17.72
N LYS A 59 4.46 -3.33 -17.36
CA LYS A 59 3.16 -2.65 -17.27
C LYS A 59 2.92 -2.16 -15.85
N GLU A 60 2.65 -0.87 -15.69
CA GLU A 60 2.42 -0.25 -14.40
C GLU A 60 0.97 -0.42 -13.91
N LEU A 61 0.83 -0.72 -12.61
CA LEU A 61 -0.41 -0.72 -11.84
C LEU A 61 -0.20 0.06 -10.55
N ALA A 62 -0.89 1.18 -10.40
CA ALA A 62 -0.88 1.99 -9.19
C ALA A 62 -2.08 1.65 -8.27
N GLN A 63 -2.13 2.28 -7.09
CA GLN A 63 -3.11 2.08 -6.01
C GLN A 63 -2.92 0.77 -5.23
N SER A 64 -2.64 0.89 -3.93
CA SER A 64 -2.33 -0.27 -3.08
C SER A 64 -3.39 -1.35 -3.09
N GLN A 65 -4.67 -0.99 -2.98
CA GLN A 65 -5.75 -2.00 -2.97
C GLN A 65 -5.95 -2.65 -4.34
N ALA A 66 -5.71 -1.93 -5.44
CA ALA A 66 -5.75 -2.54 -6.77
C ALA A 66 -4.60 -3.54 -6.95
N ILE A 67 -3.39 -3.17 -6.51
CA ILE A 67 -2.21 -4.04 -6.48
C ILE A 67 -2.48 -5.29 -5.63
N ASN A 68 -2.99 -5.13 -4.41
CA ASN A 68 -3.27 -6.23 -3.49
C ASN A 68 -4.30 -7.20 -4.08
N ARG A 69 -5.42 -6.69 -4.63
CA ARG A 69 -6.44 -7.53 -5.28
C ARG A 69 -5.87 -8.28 -6.50
N TYR A 70 -5.07 -7.60 -7.33
CA TYR A 70 -4.44 -8.22 -8.50
C TYR A 70 -3.51 -9.37 -8.10
N LEU A 71 -2.62 -9.15 -7.13
CA LEU A 71 -1.70 -10.17 -6.64
C LEU A 71 -2.44 -11.30 -5.92
N ALA A 72 -3.41 -10.97 -5.06
CA ALA A 72 -4.22 -11.96 -4.38
C ALA A 72 -4.96 -12.85 -5.37
N LYS A 73 -5.53 -12.30 -6.44
CA LYS A 73 -6.18 -13.09 -7.48
C LYS A 73 -5.20 -13.96 -8.25
N THR A 74 -4.04 -13.40 -8.59
CA THR A 74 -2.96 -14.12 -9.30
C THR A 74 -2.41 -15.30 -8.49
N PHE A 75 -2.32 -15.16 -7.17
CA PHE A 75 -1.74 -16.18 -6.28
C PHE A 75 -2.77 -17.05 -5.54
N GLY A 76 -4.07 -16.87 -5.80
CA GLY A 76 -5.13 -17.71 -5.19
C GLY A 76 -5.55 -17.31 -3.78
N TYR A 77 -5.31 -16.06 -3.37
CA TYR A 77 -5.68 -15.47 -2.07
C TYR A 77 -6.89 -14.51 -2.13
N ALA A 78 -7.60 -14.43 -3.25
CA ALA A 78 -8.75 -13.53 -3.44
C ALA A 78 -10.11 -14.13 -3.07
N GLY A 79 -10.16 -15.28 -2.40
CA GLY A 79 -11.39 -16.04 -2.15
C GLY A 79 -11.62 -17.16 -3.18
N LYS A 80 -12.54 -18.08 -2.88
CA LYS A 80 -12.79 -19.28 -3.69
C LYS A 80 -13.78 -19.04 -4.83
N ASP A 81 -14.62 -18.03 -4.69
CA ASP A 81 -15.62 -17.65 -5.68
C ASP A 81 -15.84 -16.13 -5.71
N ALA A 82 -16.68 -15.68 -6.63
CA ALA A 82 -16.95 -14.26 -6.85
C ALA A 82 -17.61 -13.58 -5.64
N PHE A 83 -18.38 -14.31 -4.83
CA PHE A 83 -19.03 -13.73 -3.65
C PHE A 83 -18.06 -13.64 -2.47
N GLU A 84 -17.22 -14.65 -2.25
CA GLU A 84 -16.11 -14.55 -1.29
C GLU A 84 -15.14 -13.41 -1.64
N GLU A 85 -14.77 -13.25 -2.93
CA GLU A 85 -13.97 -12.12 -3.42
C GLU A 85 -14.65 -10.77 -3.11
N ALA A 86 -15.96 -10.68 -3.31
CA ALA A 86 -16.73 -9.47 -3.00
C ALA A 86 -16.77 -9.17 -1.49
N VAL A 87 -16.93 -10.20 -0.64
CA VAL A 87 -16.89 -10.04 0.83
C VAL A 87 -15.51 -9.55 1.28
N ILE A 88 -14.43 -10.12 0.76
CA ILE A 88 -13.06 -9.67 1.02
C ILE A 88 -12.90 -8.19 0.62
N ASN A 89 -13.35 -7.83 -0.58
CA ASN A 89 -13.27 -6.45 -1.05
C ASN A 89 -14.07 -5.48 -0.18
N SER A 90 -15.25 -5.88 0.30
CA SER A 90 -16.06 -5.06 1.21
C SER A 90 -15.34 -4.76 2.54
N LEU A 91 -14.56 -5.72 3.07
CA LEU A 91 -13.76 -5.54 4.28
C LEU A 91 -12.54 -4.64 4.02
N VAL A 92 -11.92 -4.77 2.85
CA VAL A 92 -10.79 -3.92 2.43
C VAL A 92 -11.24 -2.46 2.25
N ASP A 93 -12.42 -2.24 1.68
CA ASP A 93 -12.99 -0.91 1.50
C ASP A 93 -13.38 -0.31 2.86
N LEU A 94 -14.01 -1.07 3.75
CA LEU A 94 -14.27 -0.64 5.14
C LEU A 94 -12.98 -0.29 5.90
N TYR A 95 -11.92 -1.09 5.75
CA TYR A 95 -10.61 -0.76 6.32
C TYR A 95 -10.04 0.55 5.74
N THR A 96 -10.30 0.83 4.47
CA THR A 96 -9.85 2.06 3.81
C THR A 96 -10.59 3.28 4.37
N ASP A 97 -11.88 3.16 4.65
CA ASP A 97 -12.69 4.19 5.33
C ASP A 97 -12.17 4.42 6.75
N TYR A 98 -12.03 3.36 7.55
CA TYR A 98 -11.43 3.42 8.89
C TYR A 98 -10.06 4.11 8.87
N ARG A 99 -9.17 3.73 7.95
CA ARG A 99 -7.84 4.33 7.85
C ARG A 99 -7.94 5.83 7.53
N THR A 100 -8.90 6.23 6.70
CA THR A 100 -9.13 7.64 6.37
C THR A 100 -9.51 8.44 7.60
N GLU A 101 -10.42 7.92 8.43
CA GLU A 101 -10.81 8.51 9.71
C GLU A 101 -9.67 8.52 10.74
N PHE A 102 -8.83 7.47 10.74
CA PHE A 102 -7.71 7.33 11.66
C PHE A 102 -6.48 8.17 11.28
N ASN A 103 -6.33 8.56 10.01
CA ASN A 103 -5.14 9.24 9.50
C ASN A 103 -4.76 10.52 10.28
N PRO A 104 -5.67 11.43 10.68
CA PRO A 104 -5.30 12.63 11.41
C PRO A 104 -4.56 12.31 12.72
N TYR A 105 -5.06 11.35 13.50
CA TYR A 105 -4.39 10.87 14.70
C TYR A 105 -3.02 10.25 14.36
N PHE A 106 -2.96 9.40 13.34
CA PHE A 106 -1.72 8.73 12.96
C PHE A 106 -0.64 9.70 12.49
N TYR A 107 -0.99 10.73 11.71
CA TYR A 107 -0.07 11.78 11.30
C TYR A 107 0.41 12.62 12.49
N ALA A 108 -0.47 12.91 13.46
CA ALA A 108 -0.08 13.60 14.69
C ALA A 108 0.88 12.76 15.55
N LEU A 109 0.58 11.47 15.74
CA LEU A 109 1.42 10.51 16.47
C LEU A 109 2.84 10.41 15.87
N LEU A 110 2.95 10.47 14.54
CA LEU A 110 4.23 10.42 13.83
C LEU A 110 4.93 11.79 13.71
N GLY A 111 4.36 12.86 14.26
CA GLY A 111 4.93 14.20 14.20
C GLY A 111 4.84 14.86 12.81
N PHE A 112 3.99 14.36 11.92
CA PHE A 112 3.75 14.93 10.60
C PHE A 112 2.60 15.94 10.56
N ALA A 113 1.79 15.99 11.61
CA ALA A 113 0.74 16.98 11.81
C ALA A 113 0.73 17.44 13.28
N PRO A 114 0.22 18.64 13.59
CA PRO A 114 0.00 19.03 14.98
C PRO A 114 -1.08 18.15 15.61
N GLY A 115 -0.83 17.68 16.84
CA GLY A 115 -1.87 17.10 17.70
C GLY A 115 -2.68 18.18 18.42
N ASP A 116 -3.84 17.80 18.96
CA ASP A 116 -4.77 18.66 19.70
C ASP A 116 -4.74 18.42 21.23
N LEU A 117 -3.83 17.57 21.70
CA LEU A 117 -3.60 17.37 23.14
C LEU A 117 -3.12 18.68 23.76
N VAL A 118 -4.01 19.31 24.53
CA VAL A 118 -3.65 20.41 25.43
C VAL A 118 -2.70 19.83 26.48
N SER A 119 -1.43 20.23 26.45
CA SER A 119 -0.53 19.89 27.54
C SER A 119 -1.03 20.59 28.81
N TYR A 120 -1.71 19.85 29.68
CA TYR A 120 -1.86 20.30 31.05
C TYR A 120 -0.45 20.29 31.65
N SER A 121 0.18 21.47 31.70
CA SER A 121 1.40 21.69 32.45
C SER A 121 1.16 21.23 33.88
N THR A 122 1.66 20.05 34.23
CA THR A 122 1.74 19.63 35.63
C THR A 122 2.64 20.62 36.35
N TYR A 123 2.06 21.25 37.39
CA TYR A 123 2.72 22.16 38.32
C TYR A 123 4.01 21.59 38.91
#